data_AF-A0A7K4N2K7-F1
#
_entry.id   AF-A0A7K4N2K7-F1
#
_cell.length_a   1.000
_cell.length_b   1.000
_cell.length_c   1.000
_cell.angle_alpha   90.00
_cell.angle_beta   90.00
_cell.angle_gamma   90.00
#
_symmetry.space_group_name_H-M   'P 1'
#
loop_
_entity.id
_entity.type
_entity.pdbx_description
1 polymer ?
#
loop_
_entity_poly.entity_id
_entity_poly.type
_entity_poly.pdbx_seq_one_letter_code
_entity_poly.pdbx_strand_id
1 'polypeptide(L)'
;DVTVVSPIMVDTPLFDHPSFENFSKRSTIAILSPEKVANAILKAANSSKLEIVVPSVARAGIWAKHNFPFLINPIIGNAFRKQLTKRTSKK
;
A
#
# COMPACT_ATOMS: atom_id res chain seq x y z
N ASP A 1 11.45 -22.49 8.38
CA ASP A 1 10.96 -21.65 7.27
C ASP A 1 10.87 -20.19 7.67
N VAL A 2 10.99 -19.28 6.69
CA VAL A 2 10.92 -17.83 6.89
C VAL A 2 9.82 -17.28 6.00
N THR A 3 8.92 -16.48 6.58
CA THR A 3 7.85 -15.80 5.85
C THR A 3 8.01 -14.29 5.99
N VAL A 4 8.01 -13.59 4.86
CA VAL A 4 8.04 -12.12 4.82
C VAL A 4 6.62 -11.57 4.96
N VAL A 5 6.44 -10.60 5.84
CA VAL A 5 5.19 -9.81 5.93
C VAL A 5 5.44 -8.46 5.28
N SER A 6 4.66 -8.15 4.25
CA SER A 6 4.79 -6.93 3.44
C SER A 6 3.52 -6.09 3.57
N PRO A 7 3.38 -5.31 4.66
CA PRO A 7 2.23 -4.43 4.84
C PRO A 7 2.38 -3.15 4.01
N ILE A 8 1.25 -2.62 3.53
CA ILE A 8 1.18 -1.19 3.16
C ILE A 8 1.26 -0.32 4.42
N MET A 9 1.06 1.00 4.27
CA MET A 9 1.11 1.94 5.39
C MET A 9 0.34 1.46 6.63
N VAL A 10 1.01 1.53 7.78
CA VAL A 10 0.48 1.15 9.09
C VAL A 10 0.26 2.41 9.91
N ASP A 11 -0.90 2.52 10.55
CA ASP A 11 -1.23 3.62 11.45
C ASP A 11 -0.54 3.41 12.79
N THR A 12 0.67 3.94 12.90
CA THR A 12 1.46 3.92 14.13
C THR A 12 1.67 5.36 14.62
N PRO A 13 1.97 5.56 15.92
CA PRO A 13 2.29 6.88 16.45
C PRO A 13 3.53 7.55 15.85
N LEU A 14 4.31 6.83 15.02
CA LEU A 14 5.51 7.36 14.36
C LEU A 14 5.22 8.68 13.63
N PHE A 15 4.09 8.74 12.92
CA PHE A 15 3.70 9.90 12.10
C PHE A 15 2.94 10.97 12.88
N ASP A 16 2.73 10.79 14.19
CA ASP A 16 2.12 11.81 15.06
C ASP A 16 3.18 12.78 15.59
N HIS A 17 4.46 12.52 15.31
CA HIS A 17 5.57 13.38 15.71
C HIS A 17 5.63 14.65 14.84
N PRO A 18 5.98 15.83 15.41
CA PRO A 18 6.07 17.10 14.68
C PRO A 18 6.93 17.07 13.40
N SER A 19 7.96 16.22 13.37
CA SER A 19 8.79 16.00 12.17
C SER A 19 7.99 15.52 10.94
N PHE A 20 6.78 15.01 11.14
CA PHE A 20 5.89 14.53 10.09
C PHE A 20 4.66 15.44 9.86
N GLU A 21 4.66 16.69 10.33
CA GLU A 21 3.54 17.62 10.13
C GLU A 21 3.16 17.83 8.65
N ASN A 22 4.16 17.76 7.74
CA ASN A 22 3.95 17.87 6.30
C ASN A 22 3.63 16.52 5.62
N PHE A 23 3.64 15.41 6.36
CA PHE A 23 3.31 14.10 5.85
C PHE A 23 1.80 13.85 5.91
N SER A 24 1.16 13.74 4.74
CA SER A 24 -0.26 13.46 4.68
C SER A 24 -0.54 11.96 4.78
N LYS A 25 -1.05 11.50 5.93
CA LYS A 25 -1.60 10.15 6.08
C LYS A 25 -2.69 9.83 5.04
N ARG A 26 -3.40 10.86 4.55
CA ARG A 26 -4.51 10.77 3.58
C ARG A 26 -4.08 10.47 2.13
N SER A 27 -2.79 10.48 1.79
CA SER A 27 -2.35 10.15 0.43
C SER A 27 -2.45 8.67 0.07
N THR A 28 -2.67 7.82 1.07
CA THR A 28 -2.68 6.37 0.92
C THR A 28 -4.12 5.88 0.76
N ILE A 29 -4.39 5.10 -0.29
CA ILE A 29 -5.72 4.54 -0.60
C ILE A 29 -6.30 3.74 0.58
N ALA A 30 -5.42 3.14 1.38
CA ALA A 30 -5.76 2.50 2.64
C ALA A 30 -4.60 2.62 3.63
N ILE A 31 -4.95 2.71 4.92
CA ILE A 31 -4.02 2.62 6.04
C ILE A 31 -4.45 1.41 6.87
N LEU A 32 -3.50 0.60 7.32
CA LEU A 32 -3.75 -0.59 8.14
C LEU A 32 -3.63 -0.25 9.62
N SER A 33 -4.54 -0.78 10.44
CA SER A 33 -4.36 -0.72 11.89
C SER A 33 -3.21 -1.65 12.33
N PRO A 34 -2.51 -1.33 13.44
CA PRO A 34 -1.47 -2.19 14.01
C PRO A 34 -1.96 -3.61 14.28
N GLU A 35 -3.20 -3.78 14.75
CA GLU A 35 -3.80 -5.08 15.05
C GLU A 35 -3.93 -5.94 13.79
N LYS A 36 -4.25 -5.32 12.65
CA LYS A 36 -4.37 -6.03 11.37
C LYS A 36 -3.01 -6.55 10.90
N VAL A 37 -1.94 -5.78 11.12
CA VAL A 37 -0.57 -6.19 10.80
C VAL A 37 -0.07 -7.24 11.77
N ALA A 38 -0.30 -7.07 13.07
CA ALA A 38 0.06 -8.03 14.10
C ALA A 38 -0.59 -9.40 13.83
N ASN A 39 -1.89 -9.42 13.51
CA ASN A 39 -2.59 -10.64 13.11
C ASN A 39 -2.01 -11.28 11.85
N ALA A 40 -1.54 -10.48 10.89
CA ALA A 40 -0.87 -11.01 9.70
C ALA A 40 0.49 -11.63 10.03
N ILE A 41 1.24 -11.07 10.99
CA ILE A 41 2.49 -11.63 11.49
C ILE A 41 2.23 -12.98 12.19
N LEU A 42 1.22 -13.07 13.04
CA LEU A 42 0.85 -14.34 13.68
C LEU A 42 0.44 -15.41 12.66
N LYS A 43 -0.26 -15.01 11.59
CA LYS A 43 -0.59 -15.91 10.48
C LYS A 43 0.66 -16.32 9.69
N ALA A 44 1.59 -15.40 9.45
CA ALA A 44 2.85 -15.65 8.77
C ALA A 44 3.71 -16.66 9.52
N ALA A 45 3.79 -16.54 10.84
CA ALA A 45 4.54 -17.46 11.69
C ALA A 45 4.06 -18.93 11.59
N ASN A 46 2.80 -19.15 11.20
CA ASN A 46 2.21 -20.47 11.01
C ASN A 46 1.94 -20.79 9.52
N SER A 47 2.62 -20.11 8.59
CA SER A 47 2.40 -20.28 7.16
C SER A 47 3.61 -20.91 6.47
N SER A 48 3.36 -21.73 5.45
CA SER A 48 4.38 -22.18 4.49
C SER A 48 4.60 -21.20 3.34
N LYS A 49 3.90 -20.06 3.33
CA LYS A 49 4.05 -19.03 2.29
C LYS A 49 5.35 -18.28 2.47
N LEU A 50 6.02 -17.96 1.36
CA LEU A 50 7.23 -17.11 1.38
C LEU A 50 6.91 -15.64 1.69
N GLU A 51 5.73 -15.16 1.29
CA GLU A 51 5.32 -13.76 1.48
C GLU A 51 3.82 -13.65 1.78
N ILE A 52 3.46 -12.77 2.70
CA ILE A 52 2.10 -12.31 2.96
C ILE A 52 2.03 -10.79 2.78
N VAL A 53 1.35 -10.35 1.72
CA VAL A 53 1.07 -8.93 1.46
C VAL A 53 -0.21 -8.51 2.20
N VAL A 54 -0.18 -7.35 2.86
CA VAL A 54 -1.31 -6.83 3.64
C VAL A 54 -1.70 -5.43 3.13
N PRO A 55 -2.98 -5.16 2.79
CA PRO A 55 -4.09 -6.12 2.74
C PRO A 55 -3.94 -7.08 1.55
N SER A 56 -4.56 -8.26 1.63
CA SER A 56 -4.46 -9.29 0.59
C SER A 56 -4.88 -8.82 -0.80
N VAL A 57 -5.80 -7.86 -0.90
CA VAL A 57 -6.18 -7.24 -2.18
C VAL A 57 -5.02 -6.53 -2.88
N ALA A 58 -4.05 -5.98 -2.12
CA ALA A 58 -2.86 -5.39 -2.70
C ALA A 58 -2.01 -6.43 -3.46
N ARG A 59 -2.02 -7.71 -3.01
CA ARG A 59 -1.36 -8.80 -3.75
C ARG A 59 -1.96 -8.99 -5.14
N ALA A 60 -3.29 -8.93 -5.26
CA ALA A 60 -3.97 -9.05 -6.54
C ALA A 60 -3.58 -7.92 -7.49
N GLY A 61 -3.50 -6.68 -6.98
CA GLY A 61 -3.01 -5.54 -7.76
C GLY A 61 -1.56 -5.69 -8.23
N ILE A 62 -0.66 -6.13 -7.35
CA ILE A 62 0.74 -6.40 -7.70
C ILE A 62 0.84 -7.49 -8.76
N TRP A 63 0.11 -8.60 -8.58
CA TRP A 63 0.07 -9.69 -9.55
C TRP A 63 -0.45 -9.22 -10.91
N ALA A 64 -1.54 -8.46 -10.95
CA ALA A 64 -2.08 -7.94 -12.21
C ALA A 64 -1.10 -7.02 -12.92
N LYS A 65 -0.42 -6.12 -12.19
CA LYS A 65 0.60 -5.23 -12.76
C LYS A 65 1.81 -6.02 -13.29
N HIS A 66 2.21 -7.09 -12.60
CA HIS A 66 3.34 -7.91 -13.00
C HIS A 66 3.04 -8.74 -14.26
N ASN A 67 1.83 -9.32 -14.34
CA ASN A 67 1.46 -10.22 -15.44
C ASN A 67 0.87 -9.50 -16.65
N PHE A 68 0.24 -8.35 -16.46
CA PHE A 68 -0.42 -7.58 -17.54
C PHE A 68 0.02 -6.11 -17.55
N PRO A 69 1.34 -5.81 -17.60
CA PRO A 69 1.84 -4.44 -17.48
C PRO A 69 1.29 -3.50 -18.56
N PHE A 70 1.11 -4.00 -19.79
CA PHE A 70 0.59 -3.21 -20.91
C PHE A 70 -0.89 -2.84 -20.79
N LEU A 71 -1.67 -3.57 -19.98
CA LEU A 71 -3.06 -3.22 -19.70
C LEU A 71 -3.15 -2.29 -18.48
N ILE A 72 -2.36 -2.54 -17.44
CA ILE A 72 -2.44 -1.83 -16.16
C ILE A 72 -1.73 -0.47 -16.20
N ASN A 73 -0.55 -0.38 -16.81
CA ASN A 73 0.25 0.85 -16.80
C ASN A 73 -0.43 2.04 -17.52
N PRO A 74 -1.10 1.87 -18.67
CA PRO A 74 -1.83 2.97 -19.30
C PRO A 74 -2.95 3.55 -18.42
N ILE A 75 -3.67 2.69 -17.67
CA ILE A 75 -4.75 3.10 -16.76
C ILE A 75 -4.17 3.95 -15.63
N ILE A 76 -3.12 3.45 -14.97
CA ILE A 76 -2.44 4.17 -13.89
C ILE A 76 -1.88 5.50 -14.40
N GLY A 77 -1.23 5.49 -15.57
CA GLY A 77 -0.66 6.68 -16.19
C GLY A 77 -1.72 7.74 -16.52
N ASN A 78 -2.88 7.33 -17.04
CA ASN A 78 -3.99 8.24 -17.33
C ASN A 78 -4.58 8.83 -16.04
N ALA A 79 -4.82 8.00 -15.02
CA ALA A 79 -5.30 8.48 -13.72
C ALA A 79 -4.33 9.48 -13.08
N PHE A 80 -3.03 9.21 -13.15
CA PHE A 80 -1.98 10.10 -12.65
C PHE A 80 -1.99 11.44 -13.39
N ARG A 81 -2.02 11.43 -14.73
CA ARG A 81 -2.09 12.63 -15.57
C ARG A 81 -3.31 13.48 -15.24
N LYS A 82 -4.49 12.87 -15.02
CA LYS A 82 -5.72 13.56 -14.59
C LYS A 82 -5.58 14.23 -13.22
N GLN A 83 -4.89 13.58 -12.27
CA GLN A 83 -4.64 14.20 -10.96
C GLN A 83 -3.66 15.38 -11.06
N LEU A 84 -2.63 15.28 -11.91
CA LEU A 84 -1.69 16.36 -12.16
C LEU A 84 -2.38 17.58 -12.76
N THR A 85 -3.19 17.41 -13.82
CA THR A 85 -3.93 18.53 -14.42
C THR A 85 -4.92 19.17 -13.45
N LYS A 86 -5.61 18.37 -12.61
CA LYS A 86 -6.50 18.90 -11.55
C LYS A 86 -5.76 19.77 -10.52
N ARG A 87 -4.52 19.41 -10.16
CA ARG A 87 -3.70 20.23 -9.25
C ARG A 87 -3.26 21.54 -9.90
N THR A 88 -2.81 21.51 -11.15
CA THR A 88 -2.38 22.71 -11.87
C THR A 88 -3.55 23.68 -12.10
N SER A 89 -4.75 23.18 -12.37
CA SER A 89 -5.95 24.01 -12.58
C SER A 89 -6.52 24.66 -11.30
N LYS A 90 -6.12 24.19 -10.11
CA LYS A 90 -6.57 24.74 -8.81
C LYS A 90 -5.62 25.80 -8.25
N LYS A 91 -4.53 26.09 -8.96
CA LYS A 91 -3.51 27.07 -8.61
C LYS A 91 -3.70 28.31 -9.48
#